data_AF-A0A4R4TG84-F1
#
_entry.id   AF-A0A4R4TG84-F1
#
_cell.length_a   1.000
_cell.length_b   1.000
_cell.length_c   1.000
_cell.angle_alpha   90.00
_cell.angle_beta   90.00
_cell.angle_gamma   90.00
#
_symmetry.space_group_name_H-M   'P 1'
#
loop_
_entity.id
_entity.type
_entity.pdbx_description
1 polymer ?
#
loop_
_entity_poly.entity_id
_entity_poly.type
_entity_poly.pdbx_seq_one_letter_code
_entity_poly.pdbx_strand_id
1 'polypeptide(L)'
;VYLRTAVDVGREGWAHFGHVAMKDYRWGVFLAERDGDRRIGFGQHLGEPAWQKVPGEYRADLQRLIVIQGDTEPASVEQQRNLGATAPSLYDLRNLFQVNVEEGRHLWAMVYLLHAYFGREGREEAEELLHRNSGSEESPRILGAFNEETPDWLSFFMFTYFTDRDGKYQLGTLKESGFDPLSRTCEFMLKEEAHHMMVGTTGIDRVVERTVQLMKEHDTDDVTGHGAISLDAVQKYLNFHYSVSLDLFGSETSSNVANYYTAGLKGRWLEGRRKDDHRLTGDAMMVDALVEGAIGQTEVSALVGLNTDLRREYIADCQSGVNRWNRILADAGLPQRLYLPSIAFNRRVGAFAGIEATPDGEIITADEWDRRNGAWLPTEVDKTHVRSLMRPVHERGRIAGWIAPPRNGINGRPFDYEYVRL
;
A
#
# COMPACT_ATOMS: atom_id res chain seq x y z
N VAL A 1 -11.58 12.12 18.31
CA VAL A 1 -11.65 10.81 17.62
C VAL A 1 -11.23 9.71 18.59
N TYR A 2 -11.91 8.56 18.62
CA TYR A 2 -11.52 7.39 19.41
C TYR A 2 -10.40 6.64 18.68
N LEU A 3 -9.15 6.92 19.06
CA LEU A 3 -7.96 6.43 18.37
C LEU A 3 -7.19 5.44 19.24
N ARG A 4 -6.43 4.56 18.59
CA ARG A 4 -5.35 3.77 19.18
C ARG A 4 -4.10 4.64 19.16
N THR A 5 -3.35 4.62 20.25
CA THR A 5 -2.02 5.24 20.36
C THR A 5 -1.08 4.25 21.00
N ALA A 6 0.06 4.00 20.35
CA ALA A 6 1.16 3.27 20.97
C ALA A 6 1.83 4.13 22.05
N VAL A 7 2.11 3.55 23.21
CA VAL A 7 2.92 4.21 24.27
C VAL A 7 4.15 3.39 24.67
N ASP A 8 4.20 2.12 24.26
CA ASP A 8 5.32 1.22 24.45
C ASP A 8 5.33 0.15 23.33
N VAL A 9 6.46 -0.55 23.17
CA VAL A 9 6.71 -1.57 22.15
C VAL A 9 6.20 -2.95 22.56
N GLY A 10 6.01 -3.18 23.86
CA GLY A 10 5.50 -4.41 24.44
C GLY A 10 4.01 -4.66 24.14
N ARG A 11 3.56 -5.90 24.34
CA ARG A 11 2.16 -6.30 24.07
C ARG A 11 1.12 -5.48 24.84
N GLU A 12 1.45 -5.02 26.05
CA GLU A 12 0.52 -4.29 26.92
C GLU A 12 0.41 -2.80 26.57
N GLY A 13 1.48 -2.16 26.09
CA GLY A 13 1.49 -0.71 25.80
C GLY A 13 1.39 -0.32 24.32
N TRP A 14 1.30 -1.30 23.42
CA TRP A 14 1.13 -1.07 21.98
C TRP A 14 -0.24 -0.45 21.61
N ALA A 15 -1.30 -0.73 22.37
CA ALA A 15 -2.67 -0.41 21.96
C ALA A 15 -3.49 0.29 23.05
N HIS A 16 -3.19 1.55 23.34
CA HIS A 16 -4.05 2.38 24.19
C HIS A 16 -5.14 3.08 23.38
N PHE A 17 -6.40 2.82 23.71
CA PHE A 17 -7.54 3.45 23.05
C PHE A 17 -8.13 4.58 23.88
N GLY A 18 -8.41 5.71 23.25
CA GLY A 18 -9.06 6.84 23.90
C GLY A 18 -9.53 7.91 22.93
N HIS A 19 -10.42 8.79 23.39
CA HIS A 19 -10.79 9.97 22.62
C HIS A 19 -9.70 11.03 22.73
N VAL A 20 -9.19 11.47 21.58
CA VAL A 20 -8.19 12.54 21.47
C VAL A 20 -8.50 13.40 20.24
N ALA A 21 -8.19 14.70 20.29
CA ALA A 21 -8.18 15.53 19.10
C ALA A 21 -6.92 15.21 18.30
N MET A 22 -6.99 15.07 16.97
CA MET A 22 -5.83 14.60 16.18
C MET A 22 -4.61 15.50 16.34
N LYS A 23 -4.79 16.81 16.49
CA LYS A 23 -3.70 17.76 16.78
C LYS A 23 -2.94 17.49 18.09
N ASP A 24 -3.59 16.81 19.04
CA ASP A 24 -3.06 16.44 20.35
C ASP A 24 -2.65 14.95 20.38
N TYR A 25 -2.63 14.27 19.21
CA TYR A 25 -2.17 12.90 19.11
C TYR A 25 -0.70 12.80 19.53
N ARG A 26 -0.38 11.78 20.32
CA ARG A 26 0.99 11.57 20.82
C ARG A 26 1.79 10.78 19.80
N TRP A 27 2.28 11.45 18.75
CA TRP A 27 3.20 10.85 17.81
C TRP A 27 4.52 10.51 18.53
N GLY A 28 4.80 9.20 18.62
CA GLY A 28 5.98 8.67 19.29
C GLY A 28 6.93 7.96 18.32
N VAL A 29 8.18 7.84 18.73
CA VAL A 29 9.21 7.07 18.04
C VAL A 29 9.37 5.73 18.75
N PHE A 30 9.01 4.64 18.07
CA PHE A 30 9.05 3.29 18.60
C PHE A 30 9.84 2.39 17.66
N LEU A 31 10.84 1.70 18.22
CA LEU A 31 11.64 0.69 17.54
C LEU A 31 11.40 -0.64 18.23
N ALA A 32 11.33 -1.75 17.48
CA ALA A 32 11.30 -3.08 18.05
C ALA A 32 12.45 -3.31 19.07
N GLU A 33 12.28 -4.26 19.98
CA GLU A 33 13.30 -4.57 20.98
C GLU A 33 14.63 -4.93 20.32
N ARG A 34 15.73 -4.51 20.95
CA ARG A 34 17.06 -4.74 20.41
C ARG A 34 17.52 -6.16 20.74
N ASP A 35 17.93 -6.90 19.73
CA ASP A 35 18.75 -8.09 19.90
C ASP A 35 20.23 -7.70 19.87
N GLY A 36 20.93 -7.94 21.00
CA GLY A 36 22.33 -7.57 21.17
C GLY A 36 23.29 -8.38 20.28
N ASP A 37 22.87 -9.56 19.84
CA ASP A 37 23.67 -10.49 19.05
C ASP A 37 23.22 -10.56 17.57
N ARG A 38 22.36 -9.63 17.14
CA ARG A 38 21.83 -9.60 15.76
C ARG A 38 22.98 -9.51 14.74
N ARG A 39 22.88 -10.36 13.71
CA ARG A 39 23.80 -10.41 12.58
C ARG A 39 23.10 -10.05 11.27
N ILE A 40 23.87 -9.52 10.33
CA ILE A 40 23.41 -9.22 8.97
C ILE A 40 23.11 -10.54 8.25
N GLY A 41 21.91 -10.64 7.65
CA GLY A 41 21.37 -11.90 7.12
C GLY A 41 21.59 -12.15 5.63
N PHE A 42 22.26 -11.24 4.90
CA PHE A 42 22.46 -11.35 3.46
C PHE A 42 23.60 -10.46 2.95
N GLY A 43 23.94 -10.60 1.67
CA GLY A 43 24.92 -9.78 0.97
C GLY A 43 26.36 -10.07 1.40
N GLN A 44 27.25 -9.12 1.09
CA GLN A 44 28.68 -9.27 1.34
C GLN A 44 29.03 -9.30 2.83
N HIS A 45 28.20 -8.67 3.67
CA HIS A 45 28.38 -8.59 5.12
C HIS A 45 27.65 -9.70 5.89
N LEU A 46 27.14 -10.73 5.18
CA LEU A 46 26.46 -11.87 5.81
C LEU A 46 27.25 -12.44 7.00
N GLY A 47 26.61 -12.45 8.17
CA GLY A 47 27.18 -12.96 9.42
C GLY A 47 27.92 -11.92 10.27
N GLU A 48 28.20 -10.73 9.75
CA GLU A 48 28.76 -9.63 10.55
C GLU A 48 27.74 -9.07 11.55
N PRO A 49 28.18 -8.44 12.66
CA PRO A 49 27.27 -7.76 13.58
C PRO A 49 26.47 -6.66 12.88
N ALA A 50 25.17 -6.57 13.18
CA ALA A 50 24.32 -5.52 12.62
C ALA A 50 24.76 -4.11 13.08
N TRP A 51 24.72 -3.15 12.17
CA TRP A 51 25.25 -1.82 12.38
C TRP A 51 24.30 -0.96 13.21
N GLN A 52 24.87 -0.33 14.25
CA GLN A 52 24.18 0.65 15.09
C GLN A 52 24.41 2.10 14.63
N LYS A 53 25.33 2.29 13.68
CA LYS A 53 25.64 3.55 13.02
C LYS A 53 25.77 3.28 11.52
N VAL A 54 25.43 4.27 10.71
CA VAL A 54 25.52 4.18 9.25
C VAL A 54 26.98 4.08 8.82
N PRO A 55 27.41 3.01 8.11
CA PRO A 55 28.72 2.96 7.47
C PRO A 55 28.88 4.10 6.47
N GLY A 56 30.04 4.77 6.46
CA GLY A 56 30.25 5.96 5.64
C GLY A 56 30.04 5.73 4.14
N GLU A 57 30.45 4.56 3.64
CA GLU A 57 30.28 4.14 2.25
C GLU A 57 28.82 3.96 1.81
N TYR A 58 27.89 3.64 2.73
CA TYR A 58 26.47 3.40 2.43
C TYR A 58 25.56 4.55 2.84
N ARG A 59 26.15 5.68 3.27
CA ARG A 59 25.40 6.79 3.85
C ARG A 59 24.38 7.37 2.88
N ALA A 60 24.77 7.66 1.65
CA ALA A 60 23.87 8.25 0.66
C ALA A 60 22.72 7.30 0.29
N ASP A 61 23.02 5.99 0.11
CA ASP A 61 22.02 4.99 -0.26
C ASP A 61 21.00 4.75 0.87
N LEU A 62 21.45 4.63 2.12
CA LEU A 62 20.54 4.49 3.26
C LEU A 62 19.69 5.75 3.47
N GLN A 63 20.27 6.95 3.30
CA GLN A 63 19.51 8.19 3.38
C GLN A 63 18.42 8.21 2.31
N ARG A 64 18.76 7.89 1.06
CA ARG A 64 17.81 7.83 -0.06
C ARG A 64 16.66 6.84 0.22
N LEU A 65 16.97 5.63 0.71
CA LEU A 65 15.95 4.63 1.04
C LEU A 65 15.00 5.13 2.15
N ILE A 66 15.54 5.77 3.19
CA ILE A 66 14.75 6.33 4.29
C ILE A 66 13.89 7.51 3.82
N VAL A 67 14.42 8.37 2.96
CA VAL A 67 13.67 9.52 2.40
C VAL A 67 12.54 9.06 1.49
N ILE A 68 12.80 8.10 0.59
CA ILE A 68 11.77 7.58 -0.31
C ILE A 68 10.62 6.94 0.49
N GLN A 69 10.93 6.13 1.51
CA GLN A 69 9.91 5.59 2.41
C GLN A 69 9.22 6.71 3.19
N GLY A 70 9.96 7.65 3.76
CA GLY A 70 9.39 8.75 4.54
C GLY A 70 8.48 9.67 3.74
N ASP A 71 8.65 9.76 2.42
CA ASP A 71 7.87 10.63 1.53
C ASP A 71 6.47 10.09 1.23
N THR A 72 6.28 8.77 1.28
CA THR A 72 4.97 8.13 1.05
C THR A 72 3.97 8.42 2.17
N GLU A 73 4.49 8.58 3.39
CA GLU A 73 3.66 8.64 4.59
C GLU A 73 2.82 9.94 4.67
N PRO A 74 3.39 11.15 4.50
CA PRO A 74 2.59 12.36 4.40
C PRO A 74 1.82 12.45 3.08
N ALA A 75 2.30 11.82 2.01
CA ALA A 75 1.59 11.80 0.74
C ALA A 75 0.22 11.13 0.84
N SER A 76 0.14 9.97 1.50
CA SER A 76 -1.13 9.27 1.70
C SER A 76 -2.11 10.13 2.52
N VAL A 77 -1.63 10.85 3.54
CA VAL A 77 -2.45 11.80 4.31
C VAL A 77 -2.96 12.94 3.44
N GLU A 78 -2.11 13.49 2.56
CA GLU A 78 -2.48 14.56 1.62
C GLU A 78 -3.55 14.09 0.62
N GLN A 79 -3.40 12.90 0.05
CA GLN A 79 -4.35 12.31 -0.89
C GLN A 79 -5.72 12.07 -0.24
N GLN A 80 -5.74 11.73 1.06
CA GLN A 80 -6.93 11.26 1.78
C GLN A 80 -7.67 12.36 2.57
N ARG A 81 -7.08 13.56 2.71
CA ARG A 81 -7.54 14.62 3.63
C ARG A 81 -9.00 15.06 3.47
N ASN A 82 -9.58 14.91 2.29
CA ASN A 82 -10.95 15.36 1.99
C ASN A 82 -12.02 14.28 2.27
N LEU A 83 -11.62 13.01 2.45
CA LEU A 83 -12.55 11.88 2.57
C LEU A 83 -13.43 11.95 3.82
N GLY A 84 -12.97 12.63 4.88
CA GLY A 84 -13.74 12.81 6.10
C GLY A 84 -15.08 13.54 5.87
N ALA A 85 -15.17 14.39 4.84
CA ALA A 85 -16.38 15.14 4.50
C ALA A 85 -17.50 14.26 3.91
N THR A 86 -17.19 13.04 3.47
CA THR A 86 -18.11 12.13 2.79
C THR A 86 -18.15 10.74 3.44
N ALA A 87 -17.71 10.64 4.69
CA ALA A 87 -17.56 9.36 5.37
C ALA A 87 -18.87 8.56 5.45
N PRO A 88 -18.86 7.27 5.07
CA PRO A 88 -20.09 6.47 5.01
C PRO A 88 -20.60 6.04 6.38
N SER A 89 -19.81 6.21 7.45
CA SER A 89 -20.23 6.03 8.84
C SER A 89 -19.21 6.64 9.80
N LEU A 90 -19.54 6.78 11.09
CA LEU A 90 -18.56 7.16 12.12
C LEU A 90 -17.46 6.09 12.33
N TYR A 91 -17.75 4.82 12.06
CA TYR A 91 -16.76 3.73 12.11
C TYR A 91 -15.70 3.93 11.02
N ASP A 92 -16.14 4.21 9.80
CA ASP A 92 -15.27 4.43 8.65
C ASP A 92 -14.47 5.73 8.80
N LEU A 93 -15.12 6.81 9.26
CA LEU A 93 -14.45 8.08 9.57
C LEU A 93 -13.33 7.91 10.59
N ARG A 94 -13.57 7.12 11.64
CA ARG A 94 -12.54 6.82 12.64
C ARG A 94 -11.40 5.99 12.07
N ASN A 95 -11.67 5.03 11.19
CA ASN A 95 -10.62 4.22 10.58
C ASN A 95 -9.74 5.06 9.64
N LEU A 96 -10.34 5.93 8.81
CA LEU A 96 -9.59 6.93 8.04
C LEU A 96 -8.66 7.74 8.95
N PHE A 97 -9.20 8.31 10.02
CA PHE A 97 -8.39 9.08 10.96
C PHE A 97 -7.34 8.26 11.70
N GLN A 98 -7.57 6.96 11.93
CA GLN A 98 -6.55 6.08 12.50
C GLN A 98 -5.40 5.87 11.52
N VAL A 99 -5.70 5.57 10.26
CA VAL A 99 -4.69 5.47 9.19
C VAL A 99 -3.91 6.79 9.13
N ASN A 100 -4.58 7.94 9.05
CA ASN A 100 -3.87 9.22 8.92
C ASN A 100 -2.91 9.55 10.08
N VAL A 101 -3.26 9.23 11.33
CA VAL A 101 -2.33 9.47 12.46
C VAL A 101 -1.21 8.43 12.53
N GLU A 102 -1.43 7.21 12.04
CA GLU A 102 -0.41 6.16 11.93
C GLU A 102 0.58 6.49 10.80
N GLU A 103 0.12 6.95 9.64
CA GLU A 103 0.98 7.47 8.57
C GLU A 103 1.75 8.74 9.00
N GLY A 104 1.09 9.64 9.74
CA GLY A 104 1.79 10.74 10.40
C GLY A 104 2.91 10.25 11.33
N ARG A 105 2.71 9.13 12.04
CA ARG A 105 3.73 8.53 12.92
C ARG A 105 4.85 7.85 12.11
N HIS A 106 4.53 7.27 10.96
CA HIS A 106 5.50 6.71 10.02
C HIS A 106 6.47 7.79 9.53
N LEU A 107 5.97 8.99 9.19
CA LEU A 107 6.83 10.15 8.91
C LEU A 107 7.76 10.47 10.08
N TRP A 108 7.23 10.55 11.31
CA TRP A 108 8.05 10.76 12.51
C TRP A 108 9.14 9.69 12.68
N ALA A 109 8.86 8.44 12.32
CA ALA A 109 9.80 7.34 12.40
C ALA A 109 10.99 7.53 11.44
N MET A 110 10.72 7.93 10.19
CA MET A 110 11.76 8.20 9.21
C MET A 110 12.54 9.49 9.53
N VAL A 111 11.84 10.56 9.94
CA VAL A 111 12.46 11.81 10.40
C VAL A 111 13.39 11.58 11.61
N TYR A 112 13.00 10.72 12.54
CA TYR A 112 13.87 10.31 13.65
C TYR A 112 15.17 9.70 13.14
N LEU A 113 15.11 8.74 12.21
CA LEU A 113 16.30 8.10 11.66
C LEU A 113 17.20 9.13 10.96
N LEU A 114 16.60 10.03 10.17
CA LEU A 114 17.31 11.12 9.50
C LEU A 114 18.04 12.02 10.50
N HIS A 115 17.36 12.50 11.54
CA HIS A 115 17.95 13.35 12.57
C HIS A 115 19.04 12.63 13.38
N ALA A 116 18.79 11.40 13.80
CA ALA A 116 19.66 10.67 14.73
C ALA A 116 20.95 10.17 14.06
N TYR A 117 20.92 9.86 12.75
CA TYR A 117 22.02 9.18 12.07
C TYR A 117 22.58 9.92 10.84
N PHE A 118 21.86 10.90 10.29
CA PHE A 118 22.25 11.60 9.05
C PHE A 118 22.71 13.06 9.25
N GLY A 119 22.75 13.55 10.48
CA GLY A 119 23.41 14.83 10.81
C GLY A 119 22.71 16.02 10.15
N ARG A 120 23.46 16.90 9.48
CA ARG A 120 22.90 18.09 8.84
C ARG A 120 22.03 17.73 7.64
N GLU A 121 22.54 16.92 6.73
CA GLU A 121 21.82 16.47 5.52
C GLU A 121 20.51 15.76 5.90
N GLY A 122 20.52 14.97 6.99
CA GLY A 122 19.28 14.35 7.49
C GLY A 122 18.21 15.35 7.91
N ARG A 123 18.58 16.50 8.50
CA ARG A 123 17.62 17.55 8.87
C ARG A 123 17.07 18.27 7.64
N GLU A 124 17.92 18.53 6.65
CA GLU A 124 17.52 19.14 5.38
C GLU A 124 16.52 18.23 4.66
N GLU A 125 16.78 16.92 4.59
CA GLU A 125 15.82 15.96 4.02
C GLU A 125 14.49 15.89 4.80
N ALA A 126 14.55 16.01 6.14
CA ALA A 126 13.34 16.02 6.97
C ALA A 126 12.47 17.28 6.74
N GLU A 127 13.10 18.43 6.48
CA GLU A 127 12.39 19.65 6.07
C GLU A 127 11.77 19.47 4.68
N GLU A 128 12.52 18.91 3.73
CA GLU A 128 12.04 18.67 2.37
C GLU A 128 10.86 17.68 2.29
N LEU A 129 10.79 16.70 3.21
CA LEU A 129 9.63 15.81 3.35
C LEU A 129 8.32 16.56 3.66
N LEU A 130 8.38 17.76 4.24
CA LEU A 130 7.22 18.62 4.49
C LEU A 130 6.99 19.66 3.38
N HIS A 131 8.02 19.97 2.58
CA HIS A 131 7.91 20.91 1.46
C HIS A 131 7.30 20.31 0.20
N ARG A 132 7.48 19.00 -0.02
CA ARG A 132 6.79 18.28 -1.11
C ARG A 132 5.32 18.08 -0.77
N ASN A 133 4.46 18.09 -1.78
CA ASN A 133 3.02 17.84 -1.66
C ASN A 133 2.50 16.99 -2.82
N SER A 134 1.59 16.05 -2.52
CA SER A 134 0.94 15.19 -3.50
C SER A 134 0.24 16.03 -4.58
N GLY A 135 0.58 15.80 -5.85
CA GLY A 135 -0.02 16.45 -7.01
C GLY A 135 0.45 17.89 -7.25
N SER A 136 1.45 18.38 -6.52
CA SER A 136 2.05 19.72 -6.75
C SER A 136 2.77 19.76 -8.09
N GLU A 137 2.55 20.81 -8.89
CA GLU A 137 3.28 21.04 -10.15
C GLU A 137 4.75 21.42 -9.91
N GLU A 138 5.05 22.10 -8.80
CA GLU A 138 6.39 22.60 -8.49
C GLU A 138 7.19 21.66 -7.58
N SER A 139 6.51 21.00 -6.63
CA SER A 139 7.11 20.20 -5.56
C SER A 139 6.35 18.89 -5.31
N PRO A 140 6.18 18.02 -6.33
CA PRO A 140 5.44 16.77 -6.18
C PRO A 140 6.10 15.81 -5.19
N ARG A 141 5.33 14.82 -4.73
CA ARG A 141 5.87 13.64 -4.04
C ARG A 141 6.77 12.84 -4.99
N ILE A 142 7.69 12.06 -4.44
CA ILE A 142 8.74 11.37 -5.21
C ILE A 142 8.16 10.29 -6.14
N LEU A 143 7.15 9.56 -5.67
CA LEU A 143 6.59 8.40 -6.36
C LEU A 143 5.26 8.75 -7.04
N GLY A 144 5.08 8.28 -8.29
CA GLY A 144 3.91 8.62 -9.11
C GLY A 144 2.57 8.29 -8.46
N ALA A 145 2.41 7.08 -7.91
CA ALA A 145 1.17 6.66 -7.25
C ALA A 145 0.76 7.55 -6.05
N PHE A 146 1.74 8.20 -5.43
CA PHE A 146 1.56 9.12 -4.30
C PHE A 146 1.34 10.58 -4.73
N ASN A 147 1.18 10.82 -6.05
CA ASN A 147 0.66 12.08 -6.61
C ASN A 147 -0.72 11.90 -7.27
N GLU A 148 -1.21 10.68 -7.41
CA GLU A 148 -2.57 10.39 -7.90
C GLU A 148 -3.63 10.89 -6.92
N GLU A 149 -4.85 11.11 -7.38
CA GLU A 149 -5.95 11.47 -6.48
C GLU A 149 -6.50 10.25 -5.73
N THR A 150 -6.95 10.45 -4.49
CA THR A 150 -7.89 9.54 -3.80
C THR A 150 -9.26 10.24 -3.66
N PRO A 151 -10.07 10.27 -4.73
CA PRO A 151 -11.22 11.17 -4.84
C PRO A 151 -12.46 10.71 -4.06
N ASP A 152 -12.55 9.43 -3.72
CA ASP A 152 -13.72 8.82 -3.09
C ASP A 152 -13.34 7.65 -2.18
N TRP A 153 -14.30 7.13 -1.42
CA TRP A 153 -14.06 6.05 -0.46
C TRP A 153 -13.78 4.69 -1.11
N LEU A 154 -14.22 4.45 -2.35
CA LEU A 154 -13.84 3.23 -3.06
C LEU A 154 -12.35 3.28 -3.40
N SER A 155 -11.85 4.42 -3.89
CA SER A 155 -10.42 4.65 -4.08
C SER A 155 -9.63 4.50 -2.79
N PHE A 156 -10.12 5.02 -1.66
CA PHE A 156 -9.44 4.85 -0.36
C PHE A 156 -9.31 3.38 0.06
N PHE A 157 -10.38 2.60 -0.07
CA PHE A 157 -10.30 1.18 0.26
C PHE A 157 -9.41 0.39 -0.71
N MET A 158 -9.39 0.77 -1.99
CA MET A 158 -8.46 0.19 -2.98
C MET A 158 -7.01 0.59 -2.70
N PHE A 159 -6.74 1.85 -2.35
CA PHE A 159 -5.43 2.35 -1.96
C PHE A 159 -4.90 1.59 -0.74
N THR A 160 -5.67 1.54 0.34
CA THR A 160 -5.27 0.82 1.57
C THR A 160 -5.16 -0.69 1.37
N TYR A 161 -5.77 -1.25 0.31
CA TYR A 161 -5.63 -2.65 -0.06
C TYR A 161 -4.40 -2.93 -0.97
N PHE A 162 -4.14 -2.07 -1.95
CA PHE A 162 -3.11 -2.27 -2.98
C PHE A 162 -1.83 -1.47 -2.73
N THR A 163 -1.93 -0.21 -2.34
CA THR A 163 -0.81 0.73 -2.22
C THR A 163 -0.13 0.63 -0.85
N ASP A 164 -0.89 0.63 0.25
CA ASP A 164 -0.33 0.37 1.60
C ASP A 164 0.31 -1.03 1.68
N ARG A 165 -0.20 -1.95 0.88
CA ARG A 165 0.39 -3.29 0.75
C ARG A 165 1.77 -3.24 0.08
N ASP A 166 2.04 -2.35 -0.87
CA ASP A 166 3.43 -2.09 -1.30
C ASP A 166 4.27 -1.63 -0.10
N GLY A 167 3.77 -0.68 0.70
CA GLY A 167 4.37 -0.26 1.97
C GLY A 167 4.77 -1.44 2.87
N LYS A 168 3.89 -2.41 3.09
CA LYS A 168 4.22 -3.67 3.79
C LYS A 168 5.44 -4.38 3.20
N TYR A 169 5.50 -4.54 1.88
CA TYR A 169 6.59 -5.26 1.23
C TYR A 169 7.91 -4.47 1.26
N GLN A 170 7.86 -3.14 1.07
CA GLN A 170 9.01 -2.27 1.21
C GLN A 170 9.53 -2.27 2.66
N LEU A 171 8.66 -2.08 3.65
CA LEU A 171 9.02 -2.18 5.07
C LEU A 171 9.54 -3.56 5.45
N GLY A 172 8.99 -4.63 4.88
CA GLY A 172 9.48 -5.99 5.10
C GLY A 172 10.89 -6.25 4.59
N THR A 173 11.27 -5.63 3.47
CA THR A 173 12.64 -5.73 2.94
C THR A 173 13.62 -4.82 3.67
N LEU A 174 13.17 -3.64 4.11
CA LEU A 174 13.97 -2.74 4.96
C LEU A 174 14.11 -3.27 6.41
N LYS A 175 13.14 -4.06 6.89
CA LYS A 175 13.24 -4.81 8.15
C LYS A 175 14.47 -5.73 8.14
N GLU A 176 14.88 -6.24 7.00
CA GLU A 176 16.06 -7.13 6.93
C GLU A 176 17.38 -6.36 7.00
N SER A 177 17.38 -5.03 6.83
CA SER A 177 18.58 -4.19 6.73
C SER A 177 19.65 -4.49 7.79
N GLY A 178 20.92 -4.46 7.36
CA GLY A 178 22.08 -4.50 8.24
C GLY A 178 22.17 -3.27 9.14
N PHE A 179 21.52 -2.15 8.77
CA PHE A 179 21.35 -0.99 9.65
C PHE A 179 20.20 -1.24 10.64
N ASP A 180 20.56 -1.66 11.85
CA ASP A 180 19.63 -2.17 12.86
C ASP A 180 18.55 -1.16 13.33
N PRO A 181 18.85 0.14 13.51
CA PRO A 181 17.82 1.13 13.81
C PRO A 181 16.70 1.21 12.76
N LEU A 182 17.02 1.11 11.46
CA LEU A 182 16.03 1.07 10.39
C LEU A 182 15.23 -0.25 10.44
N SER A 183 15.94 -1.38 10.55
CA SER A 183 15.34 -2.71 10.67
C SER A 183 14.25 -2.76 11.75
N ARG A 184 14.58 -2.29 12.96
CA ARG A 184 13.67 -2.27 14.12
C ARG A 184 12.56 -1.23 14.00
N THR A 185 12.80 -0.15 13.28
CA THR A 185 11.76 0.85 12.96
C THR A 185 10.71 0.24 12.04
N CYS A 186 11.14 -0.38 10.94
CA CYS A 186 10.23 -1.03 9.98
C CYS A 186 9.49 -2.22 10.61
N GLU A 187 10.13 -3.00 11.49
CA GLU A 187 9.45 -4.06 12.24
C GLU A 187 8.30 -3.54 13.10
N PHE A 188 8.45 -2.37 13.71
CA PHE A 188 7.36 -1.76 14.46
C PHE A 188 6.25 -1.26 13.53
N MET A 189 6.60 -0.55 12.45
CA MET A 189 5.64 -0.04 11.46
C MET A 189 4.79 -1.14 10.83
N LEU A 190 5.36 -2.33 10.57
CA LEU A 190 4.60 -3.48 10.05
C LEU A 190 3.43 -3.91 10.94
N LYS A 191 3.44 -3.58 12.25
CA LYS A 191 2.30 -3.82 13.13
C LYS A 191 1.15 -2.84 12.88
N GLU A 192 1.45 -1.62 12.44
CA GLU A 192 0.48 -0.58 12.07
C GLU A 192 -0.06 -0.84 10.66
N GLU A 193 0.82 -1.19 9.72
CA GLU A 193 0.48 -1.53 8.34
C GLU A 193 -0.60 -2.64 8.23
N ALA A 194 -0.57 -3.60 9.17
CA ALA A 194 -1.58 -4.64 9.26
C ALA A 194 -3.01 -4.08 9.50
N HIS A 195 -3.13 -2.95 10.21
CA HIS A 195 -4.40 -2.24 10.39
C HIS A 195 -4.86 -1.59 9.08
N HIS A 196 -3.97 -0.92 8.37
CA HIS A 196 -4.27 -0.24 7.12
C HIS A 196 -4.81 -1.23 6.07
N MET A 197 -4.08 -2.33 5.87
CA MET A 197 -4.50 -3.42 5.00
C MET A 197 -5.86 -4.02 5.41
N MET A 198 -6.15 -4.09 6.71
CA MET A 198 -7.45 -4.56 7.20
C MET A 198 -8.58 -3.59 6.83
N VAL A 199 -8.33 -2.28 6.90
CA VAL A 199 -9.30 -1.25 6.47
C VAL A 199 -9.64 -1.43 4.99
N GLY A 200 -8.65 -1.55 4.11
CA GLY A 200 -8.90 -1.78 2.68
C GLY A 200 -9.60 -3.11 2.40
N THR A 201 -9.10 -4.20 2.98
CA THR A 201 -9.68 -5.55 2.79
C THR A 201 -11.15 -5.58 3.20
N THR A 202 -11.47 -5.10 4.40
CA THR A 202 -12.84 -5.15 4.93
C THR A 202 -13.75 -4.10 4.31
N GLY A 203 -13.21 -2.96 3.88
CA GLY A 203 -13.93 -1.95 3.13
C GLY A 203 -14.47 -2.52 1.82
N ILE A 204 -13.60 -3.15 1.02
CA ILE A 204 -14.00 -3.76 -0.26
C ILE A 204 -14.93 -4.95 -0.05
N ASP A 205 -14.70 -5.79 0.97
CA ASP A 205 -15.65 -6.86 1.34
C ASP A 205 -17.06 -6.30 1.50
N ARG A 206 -17.20 -5.22 2.28
CA ARG A 206 -18.50 -4.62 2.62
C ARG A 206 -19.15 -3.94 1.41
N VAL A 207 -18.37 -3.40 0.48
CA VAL A 207 -18.89 -2.89 -0.80
C VAL A 207 -19.45 -4.05 -1.62
N VAL A 208 -18.65 -5.11 -1.84
CA VAL A 208 -19.07 -6.28 -2.61
C VAL A 208 -20.29 -6.96 -1.96
N GLU A 209 -20.29 -7.14 -0.64
CA GLU A 209 -21.44 -7.69 0.10
C GLU A 209 -22.71 -6.86 -0.13
N ARG A 210 -22.61 -5.53 -0.11
CA ARG A 210 -23.77 -4.67 -0.32
C ARG A 210 -24.27 -4.69 -1.76
N THR A 211 -23.36 -4.69 -2.72
CA THR A 211 -23.68 -4.89 -4.15
C THR A 211 -24.44 -6.19 -4.35
N VAL A 212 -23.94 -7.31 -3.80
CA VAL A 212 -24.58 -8.62 -3.88
C VAL A 212 -25.97 -8.64 -3.24
N GLN A 213 -26.14 -8.00 -2.08
CA GLN A 213 -27.44 -7.90 -1.43
C GLN A 213 -28.47 -7.22 -2.34
N LEU A 214 -28.09 -6.10 -2.97
CA LEU A 214 -28.98 -5.35 -3.85
C LEU A 214 -29.23 -6.06 -5.19
N MET A 215 -28.23 -6.78 -5.73
CA MET A 215 -28.43 -7.64 -6.90
C MET A 215 -29.52 -8.69 -6.63
N LYS A 216 -29.50 -9.31 -5.43
CA LYS A 216 -30.50 -10.31 -5.02
C LYS A 216 -31.86 -9.71 -4.69
N GLU A 217 -31.89 -8.58 -4.01
CA GLU A 217 -33.13 -7.90 -3.63
C GLU A 217 -33.93 -7.46 -4.87
N HIS A 218 -33.23 -7.05 -5.92
CA HIS A 218 -33.83 -6.50 -7.14
C HIS A 218 -33.76 -7.43 -8.36
N ASP A 219 -33.20 -8.63 -8.21
CA ASP A 219 -33.01 -9.62 -9.29
C ASP A 219 -32.37 -9.01 -10.56
N THR A 220 -31.26 -8.29 -10.37
CA THR A 220 -30.57 -7.54 -11.43
C THR A 220 -29.07 -7.50 -11.22
N ASP A 221 -28.30 -7.49 -12.30
CA ASP A 221 -26.86 -7.21 -12.27
C ASP A 221 -26.56 -5.70 -12.23
N ASP A 222 -27.50 -4.87 -12.71
CA ASP A 222 -27.38 -3.41 -12.68
C ASP A 222 -27.98 -2.85 -11.39
N VAL A 223 -27.10 -2.63 -10.40
CA VAL A 223 -27.46 -2.05 -9.10
C VAL A 223 -27.25 -0.53 -9.03
N THR A 224 -26.84 0.12 -10.12
CA THR A 224 -26.49 1.54 -10.09
C THR A 224 -27.70 2.41 -9.70
N GLY A 225 -28.88 2.11 -10.27
CA GLY A 225 -30.16 2.74 -9.92
C GLY A 225 -30.65 2.45 -8.49
N HIS A 226 -30.04 1.49 -7.81
CA HIS A 226 -30.37 1.07 -6.44
C HIS A 226 -29.37 1.60 -5.40
N GLY A 227 -28.48 2.53 -5.81
CA GLY A 227 -27.56 3.21 -4.90
C GLY A 227 -26.37 2.36 -4.46
N ALA A 228 -25.99 1.34 -5.23
CA ALA A 228 -24.76 0.58 -5.04
C ALA A 228 -23.71 0.83 -6.12
N ILE A 229 -22.49 0.40 -5.81
CA ILE A 229 -21.37 0.37 -6.74
C ILE A 229 -21.47 -0.96 -7.52
N SER A 230 -21.48 -0.91 -8.85
CA SER A 230 -21.54 -2.12 -9.68
C SER A 230 -20.25 -2.94 -9.59
N LEU A 231 -20.33 -4.25 -9.85
CA LEU A 231 -19.13 -5.10 -9.91
C LEU A 231 -18.16 -4.67 -11.03
N ASP A 232 -18.68 -4.10 -12.12
CA ASP A 232 -17.86 -3.50 -13.20
C ASP A 232 -17.02 -2.33 -12.68
N ALA A 233 -17.63 -1.39 -11.94
CA ALA A 233 -16.91 -0.28 -11.34
C ALA A 233 -15.85 -0.78 -10.33
N VAL A 234 -16.20 -1.79 -9.51
CA VAL A 234 -15.23 -2.42 -8.60
C VAL A 234 -14.04 -3.01 -9.37
N GLN A 235 -14.27 -3.73 -10.47
CA GLN A 235 -13.21 -4.30 -11.30
C GLN A 235 -12.33 -3.22 -11.94
N LYS A 236 -12.92 -2.12 -12.43
CA LYS A 236 -12.17 -1.00 -13.02
C LYS A 236 -11.28 -0.29 -12.00
N TYR A 237 -11.80 -0.01 -10.80
CA TYR A 237 -11.02 0.59 -9.72
C TYR A 237 -9.91 -0.36 -9.23
N LEU A 238 -10.21 -1.67 -9.15
CA LEU A 238 -9.21 -2.70 -8.86
C LEU A 238 -8.08 -2.67 -9.90
N ASN A 239 -8.43 -2.70 -11.19
CA ASN A 239 -7.46 -2.63 -12.29
C ASN A 239 -6.55 -1.42 -12.17
N PHE A 240 -7.13 -0.24 -11.94
CA PHE A 240 -6.39 1.02 -11.78
C PHE A 240 -5.43 0.96 -10.59
N HIS A 241 -5.93 0.72 -9.38
CA HIS A 241 -5.09 0.76 -8.17
C HIS A 241 -4.03 -0.34 -8.14
N TYR A 242 -4.34 -1.53 -8.64
CA TYR A 242 -3.36 -2.61 -8.76
C TYR A 242 -2.23 -2.22 -9.73
N SER A 243 -2.56 -1.82 -10.97
CA SER A 243 -1.55 -1.50 -12.00
C SER A 243 -0.66 -0.32 -11.60
N VAL A 244 -1.24 0.75 -11.04
CA VAL A 244 -0.49 1.89 -10.50
C VAL A 244 0.44 1.47 -9.37
N SER A 245 0.01 0.56 -8.49
CA SER A 245 0.85 0.07 -7.40
C SER A 245 2.00 -0.84 -7.87
N LEU A 246 1.87 -1.53 -9.01
CA LEU A 246 2.95 -2.35 -9.57
C LEU A 246 4.19 -1.52 -9.96
N ASP A 247 3.99 -0.25 -10.32
CA ASP A 247 5.06 0.67 -10.71
C ASP A 247 5.95 1.09 -9.52
N LEU A 248 5.44 1.00 -8.28
CA LEU A 248 6.20 1.32 -7.06
C LEU A 248 7.40 0.38 -6.83
N PHE A 249 7.35 -0.83 -7.41
CA PHE A 249 8.44 -1.80 -7.33
C PHE A 249 9.62 -1.46 -8.27
N GLY A 250 9.48 -0.47 -9.17
CA GLY A 250 10.54 -0.07 -10.10
C GLY A 250 10.68 -1.01 -11.31
N SER A 251 11.73 -0.83 -12.12
CA SER A 251 11.97 -1.70 -13.28
C SER A 251 12.28 -3.15 -12.88
N GLU A 252 11.94 -4.09 -13.77
CA GLU A 252 12.13 -5.54 -13.58
C GLU A 252 13.60 -5.91 -13.37
N THR A 253 14.51 -5.13 -13.98
CA THR A 253 15.96 -5.20 -13.79
C THR A 253 16.49 -3.88 -13.23
N SER A 254 17.37 -3.94 -12.22
CA SER A 254 17.96 -2.75 -11.61
C SER A 254 19.31 -3.03 -10.97
N SER A 255 20.33 -2.23 -11.32
CA SER A 255 21.62 -2.28 -10.62
C SER A 255 21.54 -1.68 -9.21
N ASN A 256 20.63 -0.73 -8.96
CA ASN A 256 20.47 -0.14 -7.63
C ASN A 256 20.00 -1.19 -6.60
N VAL A 257 19.01 -2.03 -6.95
CA VAL A 257 18.54 -3.07 -6.02
C VAL A 257 19.61 -4.15 -5.80
N ALA A 258 20.38 -4.48 -6.83
CA ALA A 258 21.53 -5.37 -6.72
C ALA A 258 22.57 -4.83 -5.73
N ASN A 259 22.88 -3.54 -5.83
CA ASN A 259 23.81 -2.86 -4.94
C ASN A 259 23.27 -2.81 -3.50
N TYR A 260 22.00 -2.46 -3.30
CA TYR A 260 21.38 -2.42 -1.97
C TYR A 260 21.39 -3.78 -1.29
N TYR A 261 21.09 -4.86 -2.02
CA TYR A 261 21.14 -6.21 -1.49
C TYR A 261 22.58 -6.62 -1.15
N THR A 262 23.50 -6.44 -2.09
CA THR A 262 24.92 -6.81 -1.91
C THR A 262 25.53 -6.08 -0.73
N ALA A 263 25.22 -4.78 -0.57
CA ALA A 263 25.70 -3.95 0.53
C ALA A 263 24.95 -4.17 1.86
N GLY A 264 24.02 -5.13 1.96
CA GLY A 264 23.32 -5.40 3.22
C GLY A 264 22.27 -4.35 3.62
N LEU A 265 21.83 -3.49 2.69
CA LEU A 265 20.94 -2.35 3.00
C LEU A 265 19.46 -2.70 2.96
N LYS A 266 19.05 -3.54 2.00
CA LYS A 266 17.66 -3.97 1.77
C LYS A 266 17.65 -5.44 1.35
N GLY A 267 17.05 -6.30 2.18
CA GLY A 267 16.97 -7.74 1.92
C GLY A 267 15.81 -8.11 1.01
N ARG A 268 15.59 -9.40 0.76
CA ARG A 268 14.32 -9.87 0.15
C ARG A 268 13.25 -10.00 1.21
N TRP A 269 12.01 -10.15 0.76
CA TRP A 269 10.90 -10.43 1.66
C TRP A 269 11.15 -11.74 2.40
N LEU A 270 11.12 -11.69 3.73
CA LEU A 270 11.39 -12.83 4.63
C LEU A 270 12.75 -13.48 4.33
N GLU A 271 13.80 -12.68 4.19
CA GLU A 271 15.15 -13.11 3.81
C GLU A 271 15.60 -14.35 4.58
N GLY A 272 15.48 -14.38 5.91
CA GLY A 272 15.88 -15.52 6.75
C GLY A 272 15.10 -16.82 6.54
N ARG A 273 14.04 -16.83 5.71
CA ARG A 273 13.30 -18.03 5.31
C ARG A 273 13.66 -18.53 3.91
N ARG A 274 14.40 -17.74 3.13
CA ARG A 274 14.93 -18.14 1.82
C ARG A 274 15.96 -19.26 2.04
N LYS A 275 16.11 -20.15 1.05
CA LYS A 275 16.88 -21.41 1.17
C LYS A 275 18.10 -21.46 0.23
N ASP A 276 18.63 -20.29 -0.10
CA ASP A 276 19.82 -20.11 -0.94
C ASP A 276 21.02 -19.64 -0.08
N ASP A 277 22.06 -19.13 -0.73
CA ASP A 277 23.29 -18.69 -0.06
C ASP A 277 23.20 -17.27 0.54
N HIS A 278 22.07 -16.57 0.34
CA HIS A 278 21.84 -15.17 0.73
C HIS A 278 22.87 -14.18 0.14
N ARG A 279 23.54 -14.55 -0.96
CA ARG A 279 24.51 -13.73 -1.70
C ARG A 279 24.14 -13.58 -3.17
N LEU A 280 23.51 -14.60 -3.75
CA LEU A 280 22.90 -14.60 -5.08
C LEU A 280 23.86 -14.34 -6.25
N THR A 281 25.18 -14.38 -6.02
CA THR A 281 26.20 -14.02 -7.03
C THR A 281 26.26 -15.00 -8.20
N GLY A 282 25.83 -16.24 -8.00
CA GLY A 282 25.78 -17.28 -9.03
C GLY A 282 24.36 -17.61 -9.52
N ASP A 283 23.36 -16.93 -8.99
CA ASP A 283 21.95 -17.28 -9.23
C ASP A 283 21.38 -16.48 -10.40
N ALA A 284 20.41 -17.09 -11.09
CA ALA A 284 19.65 -16.47 -12.16
C ALA A 284 18.14 -16.58 -11.86
N MET A 285 17.37 -15.66 -12.42
CA MET A 285 15.91 -15.69 -12.34
C MET A 285 15.28 -15.17 -13.62
N MET A 286 14.08 -15.66 -13.91
CA MET A 286 13.25 -15.12 -14.97
C MET A 286 12.61 -13.81 -14.51
N VAL A 287 12.71 -12.77 -15.32
CA VAL A 287 11.99 -11.50 -15.14
C VAL A 287 11.12 -11.21 -16.35
N ASP A 288 10.03 -10.48 -16.14
CA ASP A 288 9.11 -10.13 -17.21
C ASP A 288 9.77 -9.16 -18.20
N ALA A 289 9.55 -9.41 -19.49
CA ALA A 289 10.22 -8.68 -20.56
C ALA A 289 9.40 -8.71 -21.87
N LEU A 290 9.78 -7.86 -22.82
CA LEU A 290 9.35 -7.99 -24.21
C LEU A 290 10.37 -8.85 -24.96
N VAL A 291 9.95 -10.04 -25.39
CA VAL A 291 10.76 -10.98 -26.17
C VAL A 291 10.18 -11.07 -27.56
N GLU A 292 10.95 -10.66 -28.57
CA GLU A 292 10.51 -10.63 -29.98
C GLU A 292 9.19 -9.86 -30.20
N GLY A 293 8.95 -8.82 -29.40
CA GLY A 293 7.75 -8.00 -29.47
C GLY A 293 6.51 -8.58 -28.76
N ALA A 294 6.65 -9.71 -28.06
CA ALA A 294 5.59 -10.31 -27.25
C ALA A 294 5.90 -10.19 -25.74
N ILE A 295 4.86 -10.18 -24.92
CA ILE A 295 5.00 -10.30 -23.47
C ILE A 295 5.54 -11.70 -23.16
N GLY A 296 6.68 -11.75 -22.50
CA GLY A 296 7.37 -12.98 -22.13
C GLY A 296 8.27 -12.76 -20.93
N GLN A 297 9.28 -13.62 -20.81
CA GLN A 297 10.27 -13.52 -19.75
C GLN A 297 11.67 -13.73 -20.32
N THR A 298 12.65 -13.07 -19.70
CA THR A 298 14.07 -13.27 -20.00
C THR A 298 14.82 -13.63 -18.73
N GLU A 299 15.89 -14.39 -18.86
CA GLU A 299 16.75 -14.76 -17.74
C GLU A 299 17.75 -13.64 -17.45
N VAL A 300 17.91 -13.31 -16.17
CA VAL A 300 18.87 -12.33 -15.67
C VAL A 300 19.54 -12.86 -14.41
N SER A 301 20.66 -12.24 -13.98
CA SER A 301 21.21 -12.51 -12.65
C SER A 301 20.16 -12.18 -11.57
N ALA A 302 20.03 -13.04 -10.56
CA ALA A 302 19.07 -12.87 -9.48
C ALA A 302 19.17 -11.50 -8.79
N LEU A 303 20.40 -11.00 -8.60
CA LEU A 303 20.65 -9.70 -7.95
C LEU A 303 19.98 -8.53 -8.67
N VAL A 304 19.98 -8.52 -10.01
CA VAL A 304 19.36 -7.41 -10.75
C VAL A 304 17.83 -7.57 -10.84
N GLY A 305 17.30 -8.78 -10.63
CA GLY A 305 15.87 -9.10 -10.72
C GLY A 305 15.09 -8.95 -9.41
N LEU A 306 15.69 -8.44 -8.33
CA LEU A 306 15.07 -8.43 -6.99
C LEU A 306 13.81 -7.57 -6.87
N ASN A 307 13.65 -6.54 -7.71
CA ASN A 307 12.38 -5.81 -7.82
C ASN A 307 11.24 -6.75 -8.29
N THR A 308 11.53 -7.63 -9.25
CA THR A 308 10.60 -8.65 -9.73
C THR A 308 10.30 -9.69 -8.65
N ASP A 309 11.31 -10.12 -7.89
CA ASP A 309 11.10 -11.03 -6.74
C ASP A 309 10.10 -10.44 -5.75
N LEU A 310 10.31 -9.20 -5.33
CA LEU A 310 9.43 -8.54 -4.37
C LEU A 310 8.02 -8.31 -4.93
N ARG A 311 7.91 -7.87 -6.20
CA ARG A 311 6.62 -7.67 -6.86
C ARG A 311 5.80 -8.97 -6.95
N ARG A 312 6.45 -10.13 -7.17
CA ARG A 312 5.74 -11.43 -7.20
C ARG A 312 5.12 -11.78 -5.85
N GLU A 313 5.84 -11.53 -4.76
CA GLU A 313 5.32 -11.72 -3.40
C GLU A 313 4.10 -10.82 -3.15
N TYR A 314 4.17 -9.56 -3.61
CA TYR A 314 3.05 -8.61 -3.57
C TYR A 314 1.84 -9.10 -4.36
N ILE A 315 2.01 -9.52 -5.62
CA ILE A 315 0.92 -10.01 -6.48
C ILE A 315 0.23 -11.21 -5.84
N ALA A 316 1.00 -12.16 -5.30
CA ALA A 316 0.46 -13.35 -4.64
C ALA A 316 -0.43 -12.98 -3.42
N ASP A 317 -0.05 -11.96 -2.66
CA ASP A 317 -0.83 -11.47 -1.53
C ASP A 317 -2.07 -10.68 -1.98
N CYS A 318 -1.96 -9.85 -3.02
CA CYS A 318 -3.11 -9.19 -3.66
C CYS A 318 -4.17 -10.19 -4.15
N GLN A 319 -3.75 -11.36 -4.65
CA GLN A 319 -4.68 -12.40 -5.09
C GLN A 319 -5.54 -12.95 -3.95
N SER A 320 -5.07 -12.89 -2.70
CA SER A 320 -5.80 -13.42 -1.55
C SER A 320 -7.10 -12.66 -1.26
N GLY A 321 -7.12 -11.34 -1.41
CA GLY A 321 -8.36 -10.56 -1.30
C GLY A 321 -9.28 -10.72 -2.51
N VAL A 322 -8.73 -10.85 -3.73
CA VAL A 322 -9.56 -11.18 -4.91
C VAL A 322 -10.27 -12.54 -4.72
N ASN A 323 -9.55 -13.55 -4.22
CA ASN A 323 -10.13 -14.85 -3.87
C ASN A 323 -11.23 -14.72 -2.80
N ARG A 324 -11.06 -13.80 -1.84
CA ARG A 324 -12.02 -13.51 -0.78
C ARG A 324 -13.29 -12.86 -1.35
N TRP A 325 -13.16 -11.83 -2.18
CA TRP A 325 -14.32 -11.17 -2.82
C TRP A 325 -15.07 -12.13 -3.74
N ASN A 326 -14.35 -12.96 -4.49
CA ASN A 326 -14.94 -14.01 -5.31
C ASN A 326 -15.67 -15.09 -4.49
N ARG A 327 -15.25 -15.35 -3.24
CA ARG A 327 -15.99 -16.21 -2.32
C ARG A 327 -17.33 -15.58 -1.93
N ILE A 328 -17.38 -14.28 -1.67
CA ILE A 328 -18.65 -13.55 -1.40
C ILE A 328 -19.62 -13.72 -2.57
N LEU A 329 -19.14 -13.58 -3.81
CA LEU A 329 -19.93 -13.79 -5.02
C LEU A 329 -20.39 -15.25 -5.16
N ALA A 330 -19.49 -16.21 -4.94
CA ALA A 330 -19.78 -17.63 -5.06
C ALA A 330 -20.79 -18.13 -4.01
N ASP A 331 -20.61 -17.74 -2.74
CA ASP A 331 -21.53 -18.06 -1.63
C ASP A 331 -22.93 -17.45 -1.89
N ALA A 332 -22.99 -16.39 -2.68
CA ALA A 332 -24.22 -15.78 -3.12
C ALA A 332 -24.85 -16.47 -4.34
N GLY A 333 -24.19 -17.44 -4.97
CA GLY A 333 -24.67 -18.11 -6.18
C GLY A 333 -24.46 -17.32 -7.47
N LEU A 334 -23.62 -16.28 -7.45
CA LEU A 334 -23.38 -15.42 -8.60
C LEU A 334 -22.24 -15.95 -9.48
N PRO A 335 -22.35 -15.89 -10.82
CA PRO A 335 -21.30 -16.36 -11.73
C PRO A 335 -20.13 -15.39 -11.92
N GLN A 336 -20.33 -14.09 -11.67
CA GLN A 336 -19.33 -13.04 -11.89
C GLN A 336 -18.08 -13.26 -11.02
N ARG A 337 -16.90 -12.93 -11.55
CA ARG A 337 -15.62 -13.01 -10.81
C ARG A 337 -14.78 -11.76 -11.06
N LEU A 338 -14.21 -11.24 -9.99
CA LEU A 338 -13.15 -10.24 -10.03
C LEU A 338 -11.81 -10.91 -10.29
N TYR A 339 -10.88 -10.21 -10.92
CA TYR A 339 -9.55 -10.72 -11.28
C TYR A 339 -8.48 -9.63 -11.19
N LEU A 340 -7.23 -10.02 -10.99
CA LEU A 340 -6.09 -9.12 -11.21
C LEU A 340 -5.75 -9.11 -12.70
N PRO A 341 -5.55 -7.93 -13.33
CA PRO A 341 -5.14 -7.86 -14.72
C PRO A 341 -3.69 -8.36 -14.88
N SER A 342 -3.29 -8.58 -16.14
CA SER A 342 -1.92 -8.87 -16.55
C SER A 342 -0.93 -7.86 -15.95
N ILE A 343 0.27 -8.33 -15.61
CA ILE A 343 1.36 -7.47 -15.09
C ILE A 343 1.82 -6.39 -16.09
N ALA A 344 1.48 -6.56 -17.38
CA ALA A 344 1.77 -5.59 -18.43
C ALA A 344 0.69 -4.51 -18.59
N PHE A 345 -0.49 -4.69 -18.00
CA PHE A 345 -1.61 -3.77 -18.13
C PHE A 345 -1.35 -2.45 -17.38
N ASN A 346 -1.55 -1.32 -18.07
CA ASN A 346 -1.50 0.04 -17.51
C ASN A 346 -0.22 0.34 -16.70
N ARG A 347 0.96 0.06 -17.28
CA ARG A 347 2.26 0.27 -16.64
C ARG A 347 2.92 1.55 -17.14
N ARG A 348 3.56 2.30 -16.25
CA ARG A 348 4.38 3.48 -16.56
C ARG A 348 5.87 3.27 -16.23
N VAL A 349 6.21 2.18 -15.55
CA VAL A 349 7.58 1.84 -15.18
C VAL A 349 7.94 0.44 -15.69
N GLY A 350 9.19 0.27 -16.13
CA GLY A 350 9.75 -1.04 -16.49
C GLY A 350 9.51 -1.48 -17.94
N ALA A 351 9.65 -2.78 -18.18
CA ALA A 351 9.67 -3.42 -19.50
C ALA A 351 8.38 -3.20 -20.31
N PHE A 352 7.26 -2.93 -19.66
CA PHE A 352 5.95 -2.74 -20.29
C PHE A 352 5.52 -1.28 -20.40
N ALA A 353 6.33 -0.31 -19.95
CA ALA A 353 5.97 1.11 -19.99
C ALA A 353 5.81 1.69 -21.41
N GLY A 354 6.37 1.00 -22.42
CA GLY A 354 6.35 1.42 -23.84
C GLY A 354 5.32 0.70 -24.70
N ILE A 355 4.41 -0.09 -24.12
CA ILE A 355 3.36 -0.81 -24.85
C ILE A 355 1.99 -0.55 -24.23
N GLU A 356 0.95 -0.77 -25.02
CA GLU A 356 -0.42 -0.89 -24.51
C GLU A 356 -0.80 -2.36 -24.47
N ALA A 357 -1.30 -2.82 -23.32
CA ALA A 357 -1.72 -4.21 -23.13
C ALA A 357 -3.10 -4.25 -22.47
N THR A 358 -3.96 -5.17 -22.92
CA THR A 358 -5.27 -5.42 -22.31
C THR A 358 -5.13 -6.10 -20.93
N PRO A 359 -6.20 -6.16 -20.11
CA PRO A 359 -6.18 -6.87 -18.83
C PRO A 359 -5.83 -8.36 -18.94
N ASP A 360 -6.08 -9.01 -20.07
CA ASP A 360 -5.71 -10.41 -20.35
C ASP A 360 -4.31 -10.58 -20.96
N GLY A 361 -3.59 -9.47 -21.22
CA GLY A 361 -2.20 -9.49 -21.70
C GLY A 361 -2.05 -9.55 -23.22
N GLU A 362 -3.05 -9.11 -23.97
CA GLU A 362 -2.94 -8.87 -25.40
C GLU A 362 -2.28 -7.51 -25.65
N ILE A 363 -1.18 -7.46 -26.41
CA ILE A 363 -0.58 -6.19 -26.84
C ILE A 363 -1.45 -5.58 -27.94
N ILE A 364 -1.85 -4.33 -27.77
CA ILE A 364 -2.69 -3.59 -28.72
C ILE A 364 -2.03 -2.28 -29.14
N THR A 365 -2.57 -1.65 -30.18
CA THR A 365 -2.10 -0.33 -30.64
C THR A 365 -2.58 0.78 -29.71
N ALA A 366 -1.89 1.92 -29.72
CA ALA A 366 -2.32 3.12 -28.99
C ALA A 366 -3.75 3.56 -29.39
N ASP A 367 -4.07 3.58 -30.68
CA ASP A 367 -5.42 3.90 -31.16
C ASP A 367 -6.49 2.94 -30.59
N GLU A 368 -6.16 1.65 -30.46
CA GLU A 368 -7.08 0.66 -29.90
C GLU A 368 -7.24 0.84 -28.39
N TRP A 369 -6.14 1.13 -27.69
CA TRP A 369 -6.15 1.46 -26.28
C TRP A 369 -7.00 2.70 -25.99
N ASP A 370 -6.82 3.78 -26.74
CA ASP A 370 -7.57 5.03 -26.58
C ASP A 370 -9.08 4.82 -26.73
N ARG A 371 -9.50 3.90 -27.60
CA ARG A 371 -10.93 3.55 -27.77
C ARG A 371 -11.48 2.63 -26.68
N ARG A 372 -10.65 1.75 -26.10
CA ARG A 372 -11.11 0.65 -25.22
C ARG A 372 -10.75 0.80 -23.75
N ASN A 373 -9.82 1.68 -23.39
CA ASN A 373 -9.36 1.78 -22.00
C ASN A 373 -10.50 2.06 -20.99
N GLY A 374 -11.55 2.77 -21.41
CA GLY A 374 -12.75 3.01 -20.58
C GLY A 374 -13.57 1.76 -20.25
N ALA A 375 -13.32 0.63 -20.92
CA ALA A 375 -13.88 -0.66 -20.54
C ALA A 375 -13.12 -1.31 -19.36
N TRP A 376 -11.90 -0.85 -19.05
CA TRP A 376 -11.01 -1.49 -18.07
C TRP A 376 -10.58 -0.58 -16.94
N LEU A 377 -10.60 0.73 -17.14
CA LEU A 377 -10.25 1.76 -16.17
C LEU A 377 -11.46 2.65 -15.88
N PRO A 378 -11.54 3.27 -14.69
CA PRO A 378 -12.67 4.12 -14.32
C PRO A 378 -12.81 5.32 -15.26
N THR A 379 -13.93 5.40 -15.97
CA THR A 379 -14.29 6.57 -16.78
C THR A 379 -14.83 7.71 -15.92
N GLU A 380 -14.99 8.91 -16.49
CA GLU A 380 -15.67 9.99 -15.77
C GLU A 380 -17.13 9.66 -15.43
N VAL A 381 -17.80 8.80 -16.21
CA VAL A 381 -19.15 8.30 -15.88
C VAL A 381 -19.09 7.42 -14.64
N ASP A 382 -18.15 6.46 -14.60
CA ASP A 382 -17.95 5.57 -13.44
C ASP A 382 -17.64 6.38 -12.18
N LYS A 383 -16.67 7.31 -12.26
CA LYS A 383 -16.27 8.17 -11.15
C LYS A 383 -17.40 9.08 -10.70
N THR A 384 -18.20 9.63 -11.63
CA THR A 384 -19.35 10.48 -11.29
C THR A 384 -20.41 9.68 -10.55
N HIS A 385 -20.69 8.45 -10.98
CA HIS A 385 -21.61 7.55 -10.29
C HIS A 385 -21.12 7.28 -8.86
N VAL A 386 -19.86 6.83 -8.70
CA VAL A 386 -19.28 6.57 -7.38
C VAL A 386 -19.34 7.82 -6.49
N ARG A 387 -18.89 8.98 -6.98
CA ARG A 387 -18.95 10.26 -6.25
C ARG A 387 -20.38 10.63 -5.83
N SER A 388 -21.40 10.33 -6.64
CA SER A 388 -22.80 10.61 -6.30
C SER A 388 -23.29 9.85 -5.06
N LEU A 389 -22.67 8.70 -4.74
CA LEU A 389 -22.97 7.87 -3.57
C LEU A 389 -22.27 8.35 -2.30
N MET A 390 -21.26 9.21 -2.41
CA MET A 390 -20.40 9.67 -1.31
C MET A 390 -21.08 10.74 -0.46
N ARG A 391 -22.18 10.37 0.20
CA ARG A 391 -22.94 11.22 1.13
C ARG A 391 -22.55 10.90 2.57
N PRO A 392 -22.19 11.90 3.40
CA PRO A 392 -21.75 11.65 4.76
C PRO A 392 -22.88 11.09 5.64
N VAL A 393 -22.53 10.13 6.50
CA VAL A 393 -23.43 9.57 7.51
C VAL A 393 -22.78 9.70 8.89
N HIS A 394 -23.28 10.67 9.66
CA HIS A 394 -22.75 11.00 10.99
C HIS A 394 -23.60 10.43 12.14
N GLU A 395 -24.75 9.83 11.83
CA GLU A 395 -25.61 9.22 12.83
C GLU A 395 -24.99 7.90 13.35
N ARG A 396 -24.97 7.72 14.67
CA ARG A 396 -24.40 6.52 15.30
C ARG A 396 -25.17 5.27 14.88
N GLY A 397 -24.46 4.19 14.57
CA GLY A 397 -25.07 2.91 14.18
C GLY A 397 -25.72 2.95 12.79
N ARG A 398 -25.48 4.00 11.99
CA ARG A 398 -25.96 4.13 10.62
C ARG A 398 -24.80 4.09 9.65
N ILE A 399 -25.11 3.69 8.43
CA ILE A 399 -24.15 3.57 7.34
C ILE A 399 -24.79 3.96 6.00
N ALA A 400 -23.98 4.47 5.09
CA ALA A 400 -24.40 4.77 3.72
C ALA A 400 -24.88 3.52 2.98
N GLY A 401 -25.87 3.69 2.09
CA GLY A 401 -26.55 2.57 1.43
C GLY A 401 -25.70 1.76 0.44
N TRP A 402 -24.53 2.26 0.05
CA TRP A 402 -23.63 1.61 -0.92
C TRP A 402 -22.61 0.64 -0.28
N ILE A 403 -22.56 0.56 1.06
CA ILE A 403 -21.61 -0.28 1.80
C ILE A 403 -22.28 -0.98 2.99
N ALA A 404 -21.98 -2.27 3.20
CA ALA A 404 -22.53 -3.06 4.29
C ALA A 404 -21.95 -2.64 5.65
N PRO A 405 -22.68 -2.80 6.78
CA PRO A 405 -22.13 -2.54 8.11
C PRO A 405 -20.94 -3.48 8.41
N PRO A 406 -19.96 -3.03 9.22
CA PRO A 406 -18.85 -3.90 9.61
C PRO A 406 -19.34 -5.05 10.51
N ARG A 407 -18.72 -6.23 10.39
CA ARG A 407 -19.07 -7.40 11.21
C ARG A 407 -18.73 -7.24 12.70
N ASN A 408 -17.68 -6.47 13.00
CA ASN A 408 -17.22 -6.19 14.35
C ASN A 408 -16.93 -4.68 14.48
N GLY A 409 -17.11 -4.13 15.68
CA GLY A 409 -16.58 -2.80 15.99
C GLY A 409 -15.12 -2.83 16.42
N ILE A 410 -14.63 -1.74 17.01
CA ILE A 410 -13.21 -1.56 17.32
C ILE A 410 -12.98 -1.61 18.82
N ASN A 411 -11.96 -2.36 19.25
CA ASN A 411 -11.58 -2.52 20.66
C ASN A 411 -12.77 -2.92 21.56
N GLY A 412 -13.52 -3.94 21.14
CA GLY A 412 -14.69 -4.45 21.86
C GLY A 412 -15.88 -3.48 21.93
N ARG A 413 -15.82 -2.32 21.26
CA ARG A 413 -16.95 -1.39 21.16
C ARG A 413 -17.89 -1.83 20.04
N PRO A 414 -19.20 -1.62 20.18
CA PRO A 414 -20.18 -1.94 19.14
C PRO A 414 -20.10 -0.97 17.95
N PHE A 415 -20.81 -1.27 16.86
CA PHE A 415 -20.86 -0.42 15.66
C PHE A 415 -21.47 0.97 15.93
N ASP A 416 -22.44 1.07 16.85
CA ASP A 416 -23.10 2.31 17.25
C ASP A 416 -22.34 3.13 18.31
N TYR A 417 -21.13 2.71 18.67
CA TYR A 417 -20.27 3.48 19.57
C TYR A 417 -19.94 4.86 18.98
N GLU A 418 -19.75 5.86 19.86
CA GLU A 418 -19.35 7.21 19.48
C GLU A 418 -17.85 7.26 19.10
N TYR A 419 -17.51 6.70 17.94
CA TYR A 419 -16.14 6.66 17.43
C TYR A 419 -15.57 8.06 17.15
N VAL A 420 -16.41 9.01 16.75
CA VAL A 420 -16.03 10.41 16.52
C VAL A 420 -17.04 11.32 17.21
N ARG A 421 -16.51 12.34 17.89
CA ARG A 421 -17.28 13.48 18.44
C ARG A 421 -17.03 14.63 17.47
N LEU A 422 -18.07 15.02 16.74
CA LEU A 422 -18.02 16.08 15.72
C LEU A 422 -18.12 17.47 16.34
#